data_AF-A0A7K0U3Z1-F1
#
_entry.id   AF-A0A7K0U3Z1-F1
#
_cell.length_a   1.000
_cell.length_b   1.000
_cell.length_c   1.000
_cell.angle_alpha   90.00
_cell.angle_beta   90.00
_cell.angle_gamma   90.00
#
_symmetry.space_group_name_H-M   'P 1'
#
loop_
_entity.id
_entity.type
_entity.pdbx_description
1 polymer ?
#
loop_
_entity_poly.entity_id
_entity_poly.type
_entity_poly.pdbx_seq_one_letter_code
_entity_poly.pdbx_strand_id
1 'polypeptide(L)'
;MMRTYSGHSTARASNALYRTNLAKGQTGLSIAFDLPTQTGYDPDHLLARGEVGKVGVPVSHLGHMRSLLDSIPPGEMNTSMTINATAAWLLGLYVANAADQGVASKQLRGTTQNDIVKEYLSRGTYIFPPDPSKRL
;
A
#
# COMPACT_ATOMS: atom_id res chain seq x y z
N MET A 1 -1.77 -0.36 -20.73
CA MET A 1 -2.44 -0.40 -19.41
C MET A 1 -2.30 0.98 -18.78
N MET A 2 -3.39 1.75 -18.63
CA MET A 2 -3.33 3.02 -17.90
C MET A 2 -3.35 2.74 -16.39
N ARG A 3 -2.39 3.28 -15.65
CA ARG A 3 -2.32 3.23 -14.18
C ARG A 3 -2.08 4.64 -13.66
N THR A 4 -2.98 5.13 -12.79
CA THR A 4 -2.86 6.45 -12.19
C THR A 4 -2.42 6.30 -10.74
N TYR A 5 -1.27 6.90 -10.37
CA TYR A 5 -0.79 6.95 -8.99
C TYR A 5 -1.78 7.75 -8.15
N SER A 6 -2.40 7.12 -7.16
CA SER A 6 -3.47 7.77 -6.39
C SER A 6 -3.52 7.28 -4.94
N GLY A 7 -3.60 8.24 -4.03
CA GLY A 7 -3.81 8.06 -2.60
C GLY A 7 -4.36 9.37 -2.04
N HIS A 8 -5.36 9.28 -1.16
CA HIS A 8 -6.00 10.42 -0.53
C HIS A 8 -5.94 10.29 0.99
N SER A 9 -6.36 11.33 1.71
CA SER A 9 -6.25 11.48 3.17
C SER A 9 -6.79 10.33 4.03
N THR A 10 -7.65 9.45 3.48
CA THR A 10 -8.18 8.27 4.18
C THR A 10 -8.33 7.07 3.25
N ALA A 11 -8.43 5.87 3.82
CA ALA A 11 -8.70 4.63 3.08
C ALA A 11 -10.02 4.69 2.29
N ARG A 12 -11.09 5.23 2.89
CA ARG A 12 -12.40 5.37 2.23
C ARG A 12 -12.38 6.34 1.06
N ALA A 13 -11.71 7.49 1.21
CA ALA A 13 -11.57 8.45 0.12
C ALA A 13 -10.73 7.88 -1.04
N SER A 14 -9.66 7.15 -0.72
CA SER A 14 -8.82 6.46 -1.70
C SER A 14 -9.61 5.37 -2.43
N ASN A 15 -10.43 4.58 -1.72
CA ASN A 15 -11.33 3.60 -2.32
C ASN A 15 -12.31 4.23 -3.31
N ALA A 16 -12.98 5.32 -2.93
CA ALA A 16 -13.92 6.01 -3.80
C ALA A 16 -13.24 6.51 -5.09
N LEU A 17 -12.01 7.00 -4.98
CA LEU A 17 -11.20 7.39 -6.13
C LEU A 17 -10.83 6.18 -7.01
N TYR A 18 -10.41 5.06 -6.41
CA TYR A 18 -10.11 3.83 -7.15
C TYR A 18 -11.31 3.32 -7.92
N ARG A 19 -12.48 3.21 -7.27
CA ARG A 19 -13.72 2.78 -7.93
C ARG A 19 -14.13 3.71 -9.05
N THR A 20 -13.98 5.03 -8.87
CA THR A 20 -14.23 6.03 -9.93
C THR A 20 -13.30 5.82 -11.13
N ASN A 21 -12.02 5.56 -10.89
CA ASN A 21 -11.04 5.34 -11.96
C ASN A 21 -11.29 4.01 -12.69
N LEU A 22 -11.62 2.94 -11.95
CA LEU A 22 -11.99 1.65 -12.53
C LEU A 22 -13.23 1.78 -13.43
N ALA A 23 -14.26 2.50 -12.98
CA ALA A 23 -15.46 2.78 -13.78
C ALA A 23 -15.17 3.58 -15.07
N LYS A 24 -14.06 4.34 -15.10
CA LYS A 24 -13.57 5.05 -16.29
C LYS A 24 -12.64 4.21 -17.17
N GLY A 25 -12.49 2.91 -16.91
CA GLY A 25 -11.69 1.99 -17.72
C GLY A 25 -10.25 1.80 -17.25
N GLN A 26 -9.88 2.30 -16.07
CA GLN A 26 -8.60 1.90 -15.45
C GLN A 26 -8.61 0.40 -15.15
N THR A 27 -7.52 -0.29 -15.46
CA THR A 27 -7.44 -1.78 -15.44
C THR A 27 -6.51 -2.32 -14.35
N GLY A 28 -5.87 -1.45 -13.58
CA GLY A 28 -5.01 -1.82 -12.46
C GLY A 28 -4.99 -0.75 -11.41
N LEU A 29 -4.60 -1.11 -10.19
CA LEU A 29 -4.51 -0.18 -9.07
C LEU A 29 -3.07 0.26 -8.87
N SER A 30 -2.89 1.49 -8.41
CA SER A 30 -1.61 2.02 -7.96
C SER A 30 -1.81 2.71 -6.63
N ILE A 31 -1.32 2.09 -5.56
CA ILE A 31 -1.52 2.52 -4.18
C ILE A 31 -0.28 3.28 -3.70
N ALA A 32 -0.53 4.51 -3.28
CA ALA A 32 0.43 5.41 -2.67
C ALA A 32 0.15 5.53 -1.16
N PHE A 33 1.12 5.21 -0.32
CA PHE A 33 0.96 5.24 1.15
C PHE A 33 1.46 6.55 1.75
N ASP A 34 0.94 6.93 2.91
CA ASP A 34 1.46 8.09 3.65
C ASP A 34 2.86 7.83 4.23
N LEU A 35 3.50 8.89 4.75
CA LEU A 35 4.85 8.77 5.30
C LEU A 35 4.91 7.88 6.55
N PRO A 36 3.98 7.94 7.52
CA PRO A 36 3.95 7.01 8.66
C PRO A 36 3.91 5.54 8.23
N THR A 37 3.04 5.17 7.29
CA THR A 37 2.97 3.80 6.76
C THR A 37 4.27 3.39 6.05
N GLN A 38 4.90 4.31 5.31
CA GLN A 38 6.19 4.05 4.64
C GLN A 38 7.34 3.83 5.64
N THR A 39 7.28 4.49 6.80
CA THR A 39 8.33 4.48 7.83
C THR A 39 8.04 3.56 9.01
N GLY A 40 6.91 2.84 8.97
CA GLY A 40 6.57 1.83 9.98
C GLY A 40 6.00 2.39 11.28
N TYR A 41 5.47 3.62 11.27
CA TYR A 41 4.80 4.22 12.41
C TYR A 41 3.28 4.09 12.31
N ASP A 42 2.65 3.79 13.45
CA ASP A 42 1.20 3.91 13.59
C ASP A 42 0.76 5.39 13.59
N PRO A 43 -0.50 5.69 13.21
CA PRO A 43 -1.00 7.06 13.08
C PRO A 43 -0.99 7.88 14.38
N ASP A 44 -1.02 7.23 15.54
CA ASP A 44 -0.98 7.85 16.87
C ASP A 44 0.45 8.03 17.41
N HIS A 45 1.47 7.54 16.69
CA HIS A 45 2.85 7.73 17.07
C HIS A 45 3.26 9.20 17.00
N LEU A 46 4.08 9.67 17.97
CA LEU A 46 4.50 11.07 18.06
C LEU A 46 5.18 11.58 16.77
N LEU A 47 5.98 10.73 16.12
CA LEU A 47 6.66 11.06 14.86
C LEU A 47 5.75 11.04 13.62
N ALA A 48 4.53 10.50 13.72
CA ALA A 48 3.56 10.49 12.63
C ALA A 48 2.73 11.78 12.57
N ARG A 49 2.76 12.60 13.62
CA ARG A 49 1.90 13.78 13.76
C ARG A 49 2.12 14.76 12.60
N GLY A 50 1.03 15.09 11.90
CA GLY A 50 1.04 16.01 10.76
C GLY A 50 1.40 15.37 9.42
N GLU A 51 1.75 14.09 9.38
CA GLU A 51 2.12 13.36 8.16
C GLU A 51 1.10 12.27 7.78
N VAL A 52 0.20 11.90 8.71
CA VAL A 52 -0.90 10.95 8.47
C VAL A 52 -1.78 11.42 7.32
N GLY A 53 -1.91 10.60 6.29
CA GLY A 53 -2.77 10.87 5.13
C GLY A 53 -2.31 12.02 4.21
N LYS A 54 -1.18 12.68 4.48
CA LYS A 54 -0.77 13.90 3.77
C LYS A 54 -0.36 13.65 2.33
N VAL A 55 0.37 12.56 2.09
CA VAL A 55 0.99 12.24 0.79
C VAL A 55 0.50 10.92 0.19
N GLY A 56 -0.46 10.26 0.85
CA GLY A 56 -0.97 8.95 0.45
C GLY A 56 -1.95 8.42 1.49
N VAL A 57 -2.38 7.17 1.31
CA VAL A 57 -3.33 6.53 2.21
C VAL A 57 -2.66 6.02 3.49
N PRO A 58 -3.22 6.28 4.69
CA PRO A 58 -2.76 5.65 5.93
C PRO A 58 -3.23 4.19 6.03
N VAL A 59 -2.31 3.24 6.24
CA VAL A 59 -2.64 1.81 6.44
C VAL A 59 -1.77 1.22 7.55
N SER A 60 -2.33 1.04 8.74
CA SER A 60 -1.64 0.43 9.89
C SER A 60 -2.04 -1.03 10.12
N HIS A 61 -3.30 -1.39 9.86
CA HIS A 61 -3.84 -2.72 10.14
C HIS A 61 -4.78 -3.24 9.05
N LEU A 62 -5.19 -4.52 9.16
CA LEU A 62 -6.03 -5.20 8.17
C LEU A 62 -7.36 -4.46 7.90
N GLY A 63 -8.00 -3.91 8.94
CA GLY A 63 -9.21 -3.08 8.78
C GLY A 63 -9.06 -1.86 7.84
N HIS A 64 -7.89 -1.23 7.79
CA HIS A 64 -7.60 -0.15 6.83
C HIS A 64 -7.48 -0.72 5.41
N MET A 65 -6.79 -1.85 5.24
CA MET A 65 -6.69 -2.52 3.93
C MET A 65 -8.07 -2.95 3.40
N ARG A 66 -8.92 -3.51 4.27
CA ARG A 66 -10.32 -3.84 3.97
C ARG A 66 -11.10 -2.60 3.52
N SER A 67 -10.96 -1.49 4.24
CA SER A 67 -11.63 -0.23 3.88
C SER A 67 -11.11 0.36 2.57
N LEU A 68 -9.82 0.19 2.27
CA LEU A 68 -9.15 0.69 1.06
C LEU A 68 -9.60 -0.08 -0.18
N LEU A 69 -9.80 -1.40 -0.06
CA LEU A 69 -10.14 -2.30 -1.16
C LEU A 69 -11.59 -2.79 -1.12
N ASP A 70 -12.44 -2.12 -0.33
CA ASP A 70 -13.86 -2.44 -0.26
C ASP A 70 -14.50 -2.39 -1.65
N SER A 71 -15.29 -3.42 -1.96
CA SER A 71 -15.91 -3.60 -3.29
C SER A 71 -14.93 -3.61 -4.48
N ILE A 72 -13.65 -3.95 -4.25
CA ILE A 72 -12.64 -4.12 -5.30
C ILE A 72 -12.05 -5.54 -5.22
N PRO A 73 -12.31 -6.42 -6.20
CA PRO A 73 -11.91 -7.83 -6.13
C PRO A 73 -10.41 -8.04 -6.40
N PRO A 74 -9.58 -8.40 -5.40
CA PRO A 74 -8.13 -8.46 -5.54
C PRO A 74 -7.63 -9.54 -6.51
N GLY A 75 -8.43 -10.60 -6.77
CA GLY A 75 -8.10 -11.63 -7.76
C GLY A 75 -8.23 -11.19 -9.22
N GLU A 76 -9.03 -10.15 -9.47
CA GLU A 76 -9.22 -9.58 -10.81
C GLU A 76 -8.34 -8.37 -11.06
N MET A 77 -7.77 -7.79 -9.99
CA MET A 77 -6.93 -6.61 -10.08
C MET A 77 -5.46 -6.96 -10.34
N ASN A 78 -4.78 -6.03 -11.01
CA ASN A 78 -3.33 -5.98 -11.04
C ASN A 78 -2.87 -4.76 -10.22
N THR A 79 -2.44 -5.02 -8.99
CA THR A 79 -2.22 -4.00 -7.96
C THR A 79 -0.74 -3.67 -7.81
N SER A 80 -0.38 -2.41 -8.01
CA SER A 80 0.96 -1.88 -7.72
C SER A 80 0.95 -1.16 -6.38
N MET A 81 1.88 -1.49 -5.50
CA MET A 81 2.08 -0.84 -4.20
C MET A 81 3.47 -0.18 -4.18
N THR A 82 3.50 1.15 -4.14
CA THR A 82 4.75 1.91 -4.03
C THR A 82 5.19 1.96 -2.57
N ILE A 83 5.77 0.85 -2.12
CA ILE A 83 6.16 0.62 -0.73
C ILE A 83 7.48 -0.18 -0.67
N ASN A 84 8.36 0.16 0.29
CA ASN A 84 9.72 -0.39 0.38
C ASN A 84 9.97 -0.98 1.77
N ALA A 85 10.41 -0.19 2.76
CA ALA A 85 10.82 -0.72 4.07
C ALA A 85 9.74 -1.54 4.81
N THR A 86 8.46 -1.21 4.62
CA THR A 86 7.31 -1.94 5.17
C THR A 86 6.63 -2.86 4.16
N ALA A 87 7.23 -3.14 3.00
CA ALA A 87 6.61 -3.89 1.91
C ALA A 87 6.10 -5.28 2.34
N ALA A 88 6.88 -6.02 3.13
CA ALA A 88 6.48 -7.33 3.64
C ALA A 88 5.19 -7.25 4.50
N TRP A 89 5.06 -6.21 5.35
CA TRP A 89 3.87 -5.99 6.16
C TRP A 89 2.64 -5.68 5.28
N LEU A 90 2.76 -4.72 4.36
CA LEU A 90 1.65 -4.32 3.49
C LEU A 90 1.23 -5.44 2.53
N LEU A 91 2.19 -6.23 2.04
CA LEU A 91 1.91 -7.43 1.26
C LEU A 91 1.14 -8.47 2.09
N GLY A 92 1.54 -8.68 3.35
CA GLY A 92 0.82 -9.54 4.29
C GLY A 92 -0.63 -9.10 4.50
N LEU A 93 -0.87 -7.80 4.70
CA LEU A 93 -2.23 -7.26 4.81
C LEU A 93 -3.03 -7.42 3.52
N TYR A 94 -2.41 -7.22 2.35
CA TYR A 94 -3.05 -7.41 1.06
C TYR A 94 -3.47 -8.87 0.84
N VAL A 95 -2.58 -9.82 1.14
CA VAL A 95 -2.86 -11.26 1.05
C VAL A 95 -3.95 -11.68 2.04
N ALA A 96 -3.92 -11.18 3.27
CA ALA A 96 -4.96 -11.46 4.26
C ALA A 96 -6.34 -10.93 3.81
N ASN A 97 -6.39 -9.70 3.28
CA ASN A 97 -7.62 -9.15 2.71
C ASN A 97 -8.13 -9.96 1.51
N ALA A 98 -7.24 -10.49 0.66
CA ALA A 98 -7.62 -11.37 -0.43
C ALA A 98 -8.18 -12.71 0.06
N ALA A 99 -7.57 -13.30 1.10
CA ALA A 99 -8.03 -14.53 1.72
C ALA A 99 -9.43 -14.38 2.33
N ASP A 100 -9.73 -13.24 2.97
CA ASP A 100 -11.07 -12.91 3.47
C ASP A 100 -12.13 -12.88 2.35
N GLN A 101 -11.71 -12.63 1.11
CA GLN A 101 -12.57 -12.62 -0.09
C GLN A 101 -12.54 -13.97 -0.84
N GLY A 102 -11.94 -15.01 -0.27
CA GLY A 102 -11.84 -16.34 -0.90
C GLY A 102 -10.83 -16.43 -2.05
N VAL A 103 -9.94 -15.44 -2.20
CA VAL A 103 -8.91 -15.41 -3.25
C VAL A 103 -7.61 -15.98 -2.71
N ALA A 104 -7.10 -17.05 -3.34
CA ALA A 104 -5.83 -17.65 -2.97
C ALA A 104 -4.66 -16.73 -3.35
N SER A 105 -3.60 -16.69 -2.54
CA SER A 105 -2.42 -15.83 -2.79
C SER A 105 -1.81 -16.02 -4.19
N LYS A 106 -1.81 -17.26 -4.71
CA LYS A 106 -1.33 -17.61 -6.06
C LYS A 106 -2.13 -16.98 -7.20
N GLN A 107 -3.33 -16.47 -6.95
CA GLN A 107 -4.18 -15.81 -7.95
C GLN A 107 -3.92 -14.30 -8.01
N LEU A 108 -3.21 -13.75 -7.02
CA LEU A 108 -2.94 -12.32 -6.94
C LEU A 108 -1.92 -11.90 -7.99
N ARG A 109 -2.20 -10.77 -8.65
CA ARG A 109 -1.34 -10.16 -9.64
C ARG A 109 -0.98 -8.75 -9.17
N GLY A 110 0.29 -8.40 -9.25
CA GLY A 110 0.72 -7.10 -8.75
C GLY A 110 2.22 -6.96 -8.59
N THR A 111 2.60 -5.86 -7.94
CA THR A 111 4.00 -5.53 -7.67
C THR A 111 4.07 -4.71 -6.38
N THR A 112 4.95 -5.09 -5.46
CA THR A 112 5.48 -4.17 -4.44
C THR A 112 6.77 -3.58 -4.99
N GLN A 113 7.02 -2.29 -4.77
CA GLN A 113 8.28 -1.68 -5.22
C GLN A 113 9.50 -2.41 -4.62
N ASN A 114 9.49 -2.64 -3.30
CA ASN A 114 10.45 -3.47 -2.56
C ASN A 114 11.93 -3.27 -2.95
N ASP A 115 12.32 -2.02 -3.23
CA ASP A 115 13.71 -1.66 -3.51
C ASP A 115 14.22 -0.85 -2.32
N ILE A 116 14.92 -1.54 -1.41
CA ILE A 116 15.48 -0.91 -0.21
C ILE A 116 16.81 -0.20 -0.50
N VAL A 117 17.55 -0.58 -1.53
CA VAL A 117 18.88 0.00 -1.80
C VAL A 117 18.74 1.49 -2.13
N LYS A 118 17.75 1.87 -2.95
CA LYS A 118 17.46 3.29 -3.22
C LYS A 118 17.02 4.07 -1.98
N GLU A 119 16.46 3.40 -0.96
CA GLU A 119 16.05 4.10 0.27
C GLU A 119 17.27 4.62 1.01
N TYR A 120 18.37 3.87 1.06
CA TYR A 120 19.61 4.35 1.67
C TYR A 120 20.32 5.41 0.83
N LEU A 121 20.20 5.35 -0.50
CA LEU A 121 20.95 6.23 -1.40
C LEU A 121 20.28 7.59 -1.68
N SER A 122 18.94 7.66 -1.68
CA SER A 122 18.26 8.88 -2.15
C SER A 122 16.94 9.21 -1.47
N ARG A 123 16.16 8.22 -1.03
CA ARG A 123 14.77 8.44 -0.61
C ARG A 123 14.58 8.55 0.90
N GLY A 124 15.40 7.87 1.69
CA GLY A 124 15.51 8.04 3.14
C GLY A 124 14.40 7.39 3.99
N THR A 125 13.54 6.51 3.43
CA THR A 125 12.45 5.87 4.22
C THR A 125 12.78 4.44 4.66
N TYR A 126 14.06 4.15 4.94
CA TYR A 126 14.49 2.87 5.53
C TYR A 126 14.20 2.80 7.04
N ILE A 127 14.02 1.58 7.56
CA ILE A 127 13.74 1.33 8.99
C ILE A 127 14.93 0.62 9.66
N PHE A 128 15.41 -0.46 9.06
CA PHE A 128 16.50 -1.27 9.61
C PHE A 128 17.84 -0.93 8.92
N PRO A 129 18.98 -1.37 9.49
CA PRO A 129 20.25 -1.36 8.78
C PRO A 129 20.20 -2.20 7.47
N PRO A 130 21.13 -1.98 6.53
CA PRO A 130 21.07 -2.61 5.20
C PRO A 130 20.97 -4.13 5.19
N ASP A 131 21.70 -4.83 6.06
CA ASP A 131 21.72 -6.30 6.04
C ASP A 131 20.40 -6.92 6.53
N PRO A 132 19.83 -6.52 7.68
CA PRO A 132 18.49 -6.93 8.07
C PRO A 132 17.41 -6.59 7.03
N SER A 133 17.51 -5.44 6.37
CA SER A 133 16.52 -5.07 5.34
C SER A 133 16.62 -5.89 4.07
N LYS A 134 17.82 -6.29 3.62
CA LYS A 134 17.99 -7.18 2.45
C LYS A 134 17.46 -8.60 2.69
N ARG A 135 17.37 -9.02 3.96
CA ARG A 135 16.85 -10.34 4.35
C ARG A 135 15.32 -10.44 4.20
N LEU A 136 14.61 -9.31 4.31
CA LEU A 136 13.14 -9.22 4.26
C LEU A 136 12.62 -9.32 2.82
#